data_AF-M0CBU7-F1
#
_entry.id   AF-M0CBU7-F1
#
_cell.length_a   1.000
_cell.length_b   1.000
_cell.length_c   1.000
_cell.angle_alpha   90.00
_cell.angle_beta   90.00
_cell.angle_gamma   90.00
#
_symmetry.space_group_name_H-M   'P 1'
#
loop_
_entity.id
_entity.type
_entity.pdbx_description
1 polymer ?
#
loop_
_entity_poly.entity_id
_entity_poly.type
_entity_poly.pdbx_seq_one_letter_code
_entity_poly.pdbx_strand_id
1 'polypeptide(L)'
;MPIQPPAPSTPDRPVPAGEDRVLATTSQLAGRVEDALGCRLNATVLEDLLLELDRGDFVEWVTVTRDGEYVWDLSDVPERIGDVVAALVVERLEQWLEARTAA
;
A
#
# COMPACT_ATOMS: atom_id res chain seq x y z
N MET A 1 -11.24 -5.52 43.89
CA MET A 1 -10.33 -5.50 42.72
C MET A 1 -10.88 -4.46 41.75
N PRO A 2 -10.19 -3.35 41.47
CA PRO A 2 -10.65 -2.40 40.47
C PRO A 2 -10.56 -3.03 39.07
N ILE A 3 -11.59 -2.83 38.25
CA ILE A 3 -11.68 -3.34 36.89
C ILE A 3 -10.81 -2.43 36.02
N GLN A 4 -9.70 -2.96 35.51
CA GLN A 4 -8.86 -2.24 34.57
C GLN A 4 -9.58 -2.18 33.21
N PRO A 5 -9.71 -1.00 32.57
CA PRO A 5 -10.29 -0.93 31.24
C PRO A 5 -9.42 -1.70 30.25
N PRO A 6 -10.00 -2.37 29.24
CA PRO A 6 -9.23 -3.09 28.24
C PRO A 6 -8.24 -2.14 27.57
N ALA A 7 -6.99 -2.58 27.44
CA ALA A 7 -5.97 -1.82 26.73
C ALA A 7 -6.43 -1.59 25.28
N PRO A 8 -6.21 -0.40 24.70
CA PRO A 8 -6.52 -0.16 23.30
C PRO A 8 -5.73 -1.16 22.46
N SER A 9 -6.43 -2.05 21.76
CA SER A 9 -5.82 -2.91 20.75
C SER A 9 -5.42 -2.02 19.59
N THR A 10 -4.13 -1.71 19.46
CA THR A 10 -3.58 -1.25 18.19
C THR A 10 -3.88 -2.34 17.17
N PRO A 11 -4.71 -2.07 16.13
CA PRO A 11 -5.00 -3.09 15.15
C PRO A 11 -3.71 -3.33 14.36
N ASP A 12 -3.12 -4.49 14.51
CA ASP A 12 -1.93 -4.93 13.75
C ASP A 12 -2.30 -5.38 12.32
N ARG A 13 -3.59 -5.29 11.98
CA ARG A 13 -4.18 -5.78 10.73
C ARG A 13 -5.22 -4.76 10.23
N PRO A 14 -5.33 -4.54 8.90
CA PRO A 14 -6.41 -3.82 8.25
C PRO A 14 -7.73 -4.22 8.85
N VAL A 15 -8.47 -3.21 9.27
CA VAL A 15 -9.83 -3.41 9.75
C VAL A 15 -10.72 -3.34 8.50
N PRO A 16 -11.50 -4.39 8.18
CA PRO A 16 -12.47 -4.30 7.09
C PRO A 16 -13.47 -3.19 7.43
N ALA A 17 -13.44 -2.10 6.66
CA ALA A 17 -14.31 -0.95 6.85
C ALA A 17 -15.48 -1.06 5.86
N GLY A 18 -16.50 -1.83 6.24
CA GLY A 18 -17.49 -2.33 5.28
C GLY A 18 -17.02 -3.63 4.62
N GLU A 19 -17.95 -4.38 4.02
CA GLU A 19 -17.71 -5.77 3.59
C GLU A 19 -16.61 -5.93 2.52
N ASP A 20 -16.24 -4.85 1.81
CA ASP A 20 -15.32 -4.94 0.66
C ASP A 20 -14.08 -4.02 0.72
N ARG A 21 -13.93 -3.15 1.74
CA ARG A 21 -12.79 -2.21 1.79
C ARG A 21 -11.62 -2.70 2.63
N VAL A 22 -10.42 -2.68 2.06
CA VAL A 22 -9.16 -3.00 2.73
C VAL A 22 -8.47 -1.70 3.14
N LEU A 23 -8.72 -1.23 4.36
CA LEU A 23 -8.09 0.00 4.87
C LEU A 23 -6.86 -0.28 5.73
N ALA A 24 -5.79 0.48 5.55
CA ALA A 24 -4.60 0.40 6.39
C ALA A 24 -4.04 1.78 6.74
N THR A 25 -3.49 1.95 7.94
CA THR A 25 -2.71 3.15 8.26
C THR A 25 -1.28 3.06 7.72
N THR A 26 -0.59 4.20 7.62
CA THR A 26 0.84 4.24 7.25
C THR A 26 1.68 3.30 8.13
N SER A 27 1.43 3.27 9.44
CA SER A 27 2.14 2.40 10.38
C SER A 27 1.86 0.92 10.15
N GLN A 28 0.61 0.56 9.84
CA GLN A 28 0.25 -0.83 9.49
C GLN A 28 0.91 -1.28 8.19
N LEU A 29 0.98 -0.40 7.18
CA LEU A 29 1.70 -0.65 5.94
C LEU A 29 3.20 -0.81 6.18
N ALA A 30 3.79 0.07 6.99
CA ALA A 30 5.20 0.00 7.36
C ALA A 30 5.54 -1.37 7.96
N GLY A 31 4.80 -1.79 9.00
CA GLY A 31 5.03 -3.08 9.67
C GLY A 31 4.98 -4.26 8.71
N ARG A 32 3.99 -4.29 7.81
CA ARG A 32 3.85 -5.37 6.82
C ARG A 32 5.01 -5.43 5.83
N VAL A 33 5.48 -4.29 5.35
CA VAL A 33 6.60 -4.22 4.39
C VAL A 33 7.91 -4.56 5.10
N GLU A 34 8.12 -4.05 6.32
CA GLU A 34 9.27 -4.39 7.16
C GLU A 34 9.35 -5.90 7.45
N ASP A 35 8.22 -6.53 7.81
CA ASP A 35 8.14 -7.97 8.05
C ASP A 35 8.43 -8.78 6.76
N ALA A 36 7.91 -8.34 5.62
CA ALA A 36 8.12 -9.02 4.34
C ALA A 36 9.56 -8.91 3.84
N LEU A 37 10.23 -7.77 4.09
CA LEU A 37 11.58 -7.50 3.60
C LEU A 37 12.68 -7.77 4.64
N GLY A 38 12.31 -7.98 5.91
CA GLY A 38 13.26 -8.13 7.01
C GLY A 38 14.10 -6.87 7.27
N CYS A 39 13.54 -5.69 7.00
CA CYS A 39 14.24 -4.41 7.13
C CYS A 39 13.43 -3.39 7.94
N ARG A 40 14.03 -2.23 8.22
CA ARG A 40 13.33 -1.08 8.83
C ARG A 40 13.19 0.02 7.81
N LEU A 41 11.99 0.57 7.69
CA LEU A 41 11.69 1.67 6.80
C LEU A 41 11.84 3.01 7.53
N ASN A 42 12.27 4.02 6.79
CA ASN A 42 12.16 5.39 7.26
C ASN A 42 10.71 5.84 7.07
N ALA A 43 10.04 6.24 8.16
CA ALA A 43 8.64 6.62 8.16
C ALA A 43 8.33 7.78 7.19
N THR A 44 9.18 8.81 7.14
CA THR A 44 9.01 9.95 6.22
C THR A 44 9.14 9.52 4.77
N VAL A 45 10.12 8.67 4.46
CA VAL A 45 10.31 8.16 3.09
C VAL A 45 9.14 7.29 2.64
N LEU A 46 8.59 6.47 3.54
CA LEU A 46 7.42 5.65 3.24
C LEU A 46 6.18 6.52 3.04
N GLU A 47 5.97 7.54 3.87
CA GLU A 47 4.86 8.48 3.71
C GLU A 47 4.95 9.23 2.39
N ASP A 48 6.12 9.77 2.04
CA ASP A 48 6.37 10.43 0.75
C ASP A 48 6.06 9.47 -0.42
N LEU A 49 6.51 8.20 -0.32
CA LEU A 49 6.21 7.19 -1.33
C LEU A 49 4.71 6.94 -1.48
N LEU A 50 3.96 6.80 -0.38
CA LEU A 50 2.51 6.56 -0.42
C LEU A 50 1.77 7.75 -1.02
N LEU A 51 2.22 8.98 -0.75
CA LEU A 51 1.68 10.19 -1.38
C LEU A 51 1.96 10.25 -2.88
N GLU A 52 3.15 9.84 -3.33
CA GLU A 52 3.43 9.73 -4.78
C GLU A 52 2.58 8.63 -5.44
N LEU A 53 2.38 7.50 -4.77
CA LEU A 53 1.52 6.43 -5.27
C LEU A 53 0.05 6.88 -5.37
N ASP A 54 -0.44 7.67 -4.41
CA ASP A 54 -1.78 8.27 -4.45
C ASP A 54 -1.94 9.24 -5.63
N ARG A 55 -0.95 10.11 -5.85
CA ARG A 55 -0.93 11.00 -7.04
C ARG A 55 -0.90 10.24 -8.37
N GLY A 56 -0.39 9.01 -8.36
CA GLY A 56 -0.36 8.11 -9.51
C GLY A 56 -1.59 7.21 -9.63
N ASP A 57 -2.64 7.42 -8.83
CA ASP A 57 -3.84 6.59 -8.76
C ASP A 57 -3.57 5.12 -8.33
N PHE A 58 -2.42 4.82 -7.71
CA PHE A 58 -2.07 3.43 -7.33
C PHE A 58 -2.64 2.99 -5.99
N VAL A 59 -2.70 3.90 -5.03
CA VAL A 59 -3.33 3.75 -3.70
C VAL A 59 -4.27 4.94 -3.52
N GLU A 60 -5.20 4.89 -2.58
CA GLU A 60 -6.09 6.03 -2.32
C GLU A 60 -5.98 6.48 -0.86
N TRP A 61 -5.65 7.75 -0.64
CA TRP A 61 -5.78 8.36 0.68
C TRP A 61 -7.26 8.62 1.01
N VAL A 62 -7.70 8.11 2.17
CA VAL A 62 -9.10 8.21 2.61
C VAL A 62 -9.30 9.32 3.64
N THR A 63 -8.47 9.33 4.68
CA THR A 63 -8.64 10.22 5.84
C THR A 63 -7.39 10.21 6.73
N VAL A 64 -7.40 11.03 7.79
CA VAL A 64 -6.41 11.02 8.86
C VAL A 64 -7.10 10.59 10.16
N THR A 65 -6.49 9.67 10.91
CA THR A 65 -6.98 9.25 12.23
C THR A 65 -6.93 10.40 13.23
N ARG A 66 -7.59 10.26 14.38
CA ARG A 66 -7.50 11.25 15.46
C ARG A 66 -6.07 11.46 15.97
N ASP A 67 -5.23 10.45 15.77
CA ASP A 67 -3.88 10.36 16.28
C ASP A 67 -2.87 10.92 15.25
N GLY A 68 -3.35 11.33 14.07
CA GLY A 68 -2.55 11.92 13.00
C GLY A 68 -2.04 10.93 11.96
N GLU A 69 -2.49 9.68 11.95
CA GLU A 69 -2.05 8.70 10.93
C GLU A 69 -2.90 8.78 9.66
N TYR A 70 -2.26 8.78 8.49
CA TYR A 70 -2.97 8.62 7.22
C TYR A 70 -3.57 7.21 7.11
N VAL A 71 -4.80 7.15 6.59
CA VAL A 71 -5.51 5.92 6.25
C VAL A 71 -5.61 5.79 4.74
N TRP A 72 -5.21 4.63 4.23
CA TRP A 72 -5.13 4.29 2.81
C TRP A 72 -6.15 3.20 2.48
N ASP A 73 -6.88 3.36 1.38
CA ASP A 73 -7.69 2.31 0.77
C ASP A 73 -6.81 1.49 -0.18
N LEU A 74 -6.75 0.19 0.09
CA LEU A 74 -5.93 -0.77 -0.66
C LEU A 74 -6.76 -1.70 -1.54
N SER A 75 -8.07 -1.48 -1.64
CA SER A 75 -9.01 -2.45 -2.21
C SER A 75 -8.71 -2.76 -3.67
N ASP A 76 -8.36 -1.74 -4.46
CA ASP A 76 -8.04 -1.87 -5.89
C ASP A 76 -6.52 -1.95 -6.16
N VAL A 77 -5.67 -1.88 -5.13
CA VAL A 77 -4.22 -1.79 -5.30
C VAL A 77 -3.64 -2.99 -6.06
N PRO A 78 -4.04 -4.25 -5.77
CA PRO A 78 -3.54 -5.40 -6.53
C PRO A 78 -3.84 -5.30 -8.03
N GLU A 79 -5.04 -4.86 -8.39
CA GLU A 79 -5.49 -4.67 -9.77
C GLU A 79 -4.73 -3.52 -10.44
N ARG A 80 -4.66 -2.35 -9.80
CA ARG A 80 -4.00 -1.15 -10.36
C ARG A 80 -2.49 -1.35 -10.56
N ILE A 81 -1.82 -1.98 -9.59
CA ILE A 81 -0.40 -2.35 -9.75
C ILE A 81 -0.24 -3.44 -10.82
N GLY A 82 -1.14 -4.43 -10.84
CA GLY A 82 -1.16 -5.49 -11.83
C GLY A 82 -1.24 -4.96 -13.26
N ASP A 83 -2.13 -4.01 -13.52
CA ASP A 83 -2.32 -3.38 -14.83
C ASP A 83 -1.06 -2.66 -15.31
N VAL A 84 -0.39 -1.91 -14.41
CA VAL A 84 0.85 -1.22 -14.77
C VAL A 84 2.00 -2.18 -15.03
N VAL A 85 2.14 -3.23 -14.22
CA VAL A 85 3.14 -4.29 -14.48
C VAL A 85 2.86 -4.97 -15.82
N ALA A 86 1.60 -5.30 -16.11
CA ALA A 86 1.22 -5.91 -17.38
C ALA A 86 1.55 -5.02 -18.57
N ALA A 87 1.23 -3.72 -18.50
CA ALA A 87 1.57 -2.74 -19.54
C ALA A 87 3.08 -2.66 -19.79
N LEU A 88 3.89 -2.57 -18.74
CA LEU A 88 5.36 -2.53 -18.85
C LEU A 88 5.93 -3.83 -19.43
N VAL A 89 5.36 -4.98 -19.08
CA VAL A 89 5.77 -6.28 -19.65
C VAL A 89 5.43 -6.35 -21.14
N VAL A 90 4.24 -5.92 -21.54
CA VAL A 90 3.83 -5.86 -22.96
C VAL A 90 4.77 -4.96 -23.74
N GLU A 91 5.00 -3.73 -23.26
CA GLU A 91 5.93 -2.78 -23.90
C GLU A 91 7.33 -3.39 -24.04
N ARG A 92 7.81 -4.07 -23.00
CA ARG A 92 9.13 -4.70 -23.02
C ARG A 92 9.23 -5.85 -24.02
N LEU A 93 8.14 -6.60 -24.22
CA LEU A 93 8.05 -7.68 -25.21
C LEU A 93 7.98 -7.13 -26.63
N GLU A 94 7.23 -6.05 -26.86
CA GLU A 94 7.16 -5.36 -28.15
C GLU A 94 8.54 -4.85 -28.57
N GLN A 95 9.24 -4.13 -27.68
CA GLN A 95 10.61 -3.66 -27.92
C GLN A 95 11.58 -4.82 -28.26
N TRP A 96 11.41 -5.98 -27.62
CA TRP A 96 12.23 -7.14 -27.90
C TRP A 96 11.93 -7.78 -29.25
N LEU A 97 10.65 -7.86 -29.65
CA LEU A 97 10.25 -8.35 -30.96
C LEU A 97 10.76 -7.45 -32.08
N GLU A 98 10.61 -6.13 -31.93
CA GLU A 98 11.12 -5.15 -32.89
C GLU A 98 12.63 -5.30 -33.10
N ALA A 99 13.40 -5.39 -32.00
CA ALA A 99 14.84 -5.59 -32.05
C ALA A 99 15.24 -6.90 -32.76
N ARG A 100 14.42 -7.95 -32.70
CA ARG A 100 14.65 -9.22 -33.39
C ARG A 100 14.26 -9.21 -34.86
N THR A 101 13.30 -8.39 -35.25
CA THR A 101 12.88 -8.25 -36.65
C THR A 101 13.73 -7.25 -37.44
N ALA A 102 14.45 -6.37 -36.75
CA ALA A 102 15.37 -5.41 -37.36
C ALA A 102 16.80 -5.97 -37.61
N ALA A 103 17.06 -7.22 -37.20
CA ALA A 103 18.32 -7.95 -37.38
C ALA A 103 18.18 -9.03 -38.46
#